data_AF-A0A450XD52-F1
#
_entry.id   AF-A0A450XD52-F1
#
_cell.length_a   1.000
_cell.length_b   1.000
_cell.length_c   1.000
_cell.angle_alpha   90.00
_cell.angle_beta   90.00
_cell.angle_gamma   90.00
#
_symmetry.space_group_name_H-M   'P 1'
#
loop_
_entity.id
_entity.type
_entity.pdbx_description
1 polymer ?
#
loop_
_entity_poly.entity_id
_entity_poly.type
_entity_poly.pdbx_seq_one_letter_code
_entity_poly.pdbx_strand_id
1 'polypeptide(L)'
;MNFTDIHNILREAAKMQKQTAKDFDKMQKKFAAEIAALRQFQKEDAKKAAREMAEIRQSQKKTDERSRETDERFRETDEQFRKTDEQFRKTDKKLKDIGRLVEDLGGMQKKTDERFRETDERFRETDERFRETDERFRETDEQFRKTDEQFRKTDKKLKDIGRLVGDLGGTQGSVAEDLFFRNTSPLFAKLNKEFHDIRRNFTARGKSEYDIVAINNKEILVMEVKNKLTEPDVDRFVYTQLPRFKVDF
;
A
#
# COMPACT_ATOMS: atom_id res chain seq x y z
N MET A 1 131.00 -61.10 -85.92
CA MET A 1 130.03 -60.06 -86.27
C MET A 1 130.73 -59.12 -87.24
N ASN A 2 130.26 -58.98 -88.49
CA ASN A 2 130.91 -58.13 -89.49
C ASN A 2 130.43 -56.67 -89.34
N PHE A 3 131.10 -55.71 -90.01
CA PHE A 3 130.78 -54.27 -89.92
C PHE A 3 129.35 -53.93 -90.38
N THR A 4 128.81 -54.70 -91.34
CA THR A 4 127.45 -54.61 -91.87
C THR A 4 126.40 -55.03 -90.84
N ASP A 5 126.69 -56.05 -90.02
CA ASP A 5 125.80 -56.51 -88.95
C ASP A 5 125.65 -55.43 -87.86
N ILE A 6 126.76 -54.81 -87.45
CA ILE A 6 126.78 -53.73 -86.46
C ILE A 6 126.03 -52.49 -86.99
N HIS A 7 126.23 -52.12 -88.27
CA HIS A 7 125.53 -50.99 -88.87
C HIS A 7 124.01 -51.20 -88.97
N ASN A 8 123.57 -52.43 -89.28
CA ASN A 8 122.15 -52.77 -89.32
C ASN A 8 121.50 -52.74 -87.93
N ILE A 9 122.18 -53.25 -86.90
CA ILE A 9 121.69 -53.19 -85.51
C ILE A 9 121.58 -51.73 -85.03
N LEU A 10 122.58 -50.89 -85.31
CA LEU A 10 122.54 -49.46 -84.95
C LEU A 10 121.42 -48.71 -85.69
N ARG A 11 121.15 -49.06 -86.95
CA ARG A 11 120.07 -48.48 -87.75
C ARG A 11 118.68 -48.89 -87.23
N GLU A 12 118.51 -50.16 -86.86
CA GLU A 12 117.32 -50.67 -86.18
C GLU A 12 117.11 -49.99 -84.82
N ALA A 13 118.16 -49.87 -84.01
CA ALA A 13 118.11 -49.19 -82.71
C ALA A 13 117.71 -47.71 -82.84
N ALA A 14 118.24 -46.99 -83.84
CA ALA A 14 117.87 -45.60 -84.10
C ALA A 14 116.41 -45.45 -84.59
N LYS A 15 115.92 -46.40 -85.42
CA LYS A 15 114.50 -46.46 -85.81
C LYS A 15 113.60 -46.73 -84.61
N MET A 16 113.98 -47.68 -83.75
CA MET A 16 113.27 -47.99 -82.51
C MET A 16 113.22 -46.76 -81.59
N GLN A 17 114.33 -46.08 -81.33
CA GLN A 17 114.35 -44.87 -80.50
C GLN A 17 113.46 -43.76 -81.07
N LYS A 18 113.47 -43.54 -82.39
CA LYS A 18 112.60 -42.55 -83.05
C LYS A 18 111.11 -42.92 -82.95
N GLN A 19 110.79 -44.20 -83.01
CA GLN A 19 109.43 -44.70 -82.83
C GLN A 19 108.97 -44.53 -81.37
N THR A 20 109.81 -44.89 -80.39
CA THR A 20 109.55 -44.69 -78.96
C THR A 20 109.33 -43.22 -78.62
N ALA A 21 110.11 -42.30 -79.18
CA ALA A 21 109.92 -40.85 -78.98
C ALA A 21 108.58 -40.35 -79.55
N LYS A 22 108.18 -40.84 -80.73
CA LYS A 22 106.86 -40.52 -81.33
C LYS A 22 105.70 -41.09 -80.50
N ASP A 23 105.84 -42.31 -80.02
CA ASP A 23 104.82 -42.97 -79.19
C ASP A 23 104.70 -42.26 -77.83
N PHE A 24 105.81 -41.77 -77.27
CA PHE A 24 105.81 -40.94 -76.07
C PHE A 24 105.15 -39.57 -76.28
N ASP A 25 105.45 -38.86 -77.38
CA ASP A 25 104.77 -37.59 -77.72
C ASP A 25 103.25 -37.80 -77.93
N LYS A 26 102.87 -38.86 -78.63
CA LYS A 26 101.46 -39.23 -78.81
C LYS A 26 100.78 -39.56 -77.47
N MET A 27 101.48 -40.27 -76.58
CA MET A 27 101.01 -40.58 -75.24
C MET A 27 100.86 -39.30 -74.40
N GLN A 28 101.84 -38.39 -74.42
CA GLN A 28 101.74 -37.11 -73.72
C GLN A 28 100.58 -36.25 -74.23
N LYS A 29 100.37 -36.18 -75.54
CA LYS A 29 99.22 -35.47 -76.14
C LYS A 29 97.89 -36.08 -75.72
N LYS A 30 97.80 -37.41 -75.66
CA LYS A 30 96.60 -38.11 -75.19
C LYS A 30 96.33 -37.81 -73.70
N PHE A 31 97.35 -37.88 -72.84
CA PHE A 31 97.23 -37.53 -71.42
C PHE A 31 96.82 -36.06 -71.23
N ALA A 32 97.40 -35.13 -71.99
CA ALA A 32 97.05 -33.72 -71.92
C ALA A 32 95.58 -33.47 -72.32
N ALA A 33 95.10 -34.15 -73.37
CA ALA A 33 93.69 -34.08 -73.79
C ALA A 33 92.74 -34.67 -72.73
N GLU A 34 93.12 -35.77 -72.10
CA GLU A 34 92.33 -36.42 -71.04
C GLU A 34 92.26 -35.57 -69.77
N ILE A 35 93.38 -34.95 -69.36
CA ILE A 35 93.41 -33.96 -68.27
C ILE A 35 92.54 -32.75 -68.60
N ALA A 36 92.56 -32.25 -69.83
CA ALA A 36 91.73 -31.13 -70.25
C ALA A 36 90.23 -31.47 -70.21
N ALA A 37 89.86 -32.68 -70.66
CA ALA A 37 88.49 -33.17 -70.59
C ALA A 37 88.01 -33.31 -69.13
N LEU A 38 88.84 -33.88 -68.26
CA LEU A 38 88.56 -33.98 -66.83
C LEU A 38 88.36 -32.60 -66.18
N ARG A 39 89.20 -31.61 -66.50
CA ARG A 39 89.06 -30.23 -66.01
C ARG A 39 87.77 -29.57 -66.49
N GLN A 40 87.39 -29.79 -67.75
CA GLN A 40 86.12 -29.26 -68.28
C GLN A 40 84.92 -29.92 -67.60
N PHE A 41 84.94 -31.24 -67.43
CA PHE A 41 83.90 -31.97 -66.71
C PHE A 41 83.74 -31.45 -65.27
N GLN A 42 84.84 -31.32 -64.52
CA GLN A 42 84.82 -30.76 -63.16
C GLN A 42 84.28 -29.32 -63.13
N LYS A 43 84.59 -28.49 -64.13
CA LYS A 43 84.08 -27.12 -64.22
C LYS A 43 82.57 -27.08 -64.46
N GLU A 44 82.04 -27.95 -65.33
CA GLU A 44 80.60 -28.02 -65.61
C GLU A 44 79.83 -28.62 -64.43
N ASP A 45 80.38 -29.64 -63.76
CA ASP A 45 79.78 -30.21 -62.55
C ASP A 45 79.75 -29.19 -61.40
N ALA A 46 80.84 -28.44 -61.19
CA ALA A 46 80.89 -27.35 -60.22
C ALA A 46 79.88 -26.23 -60.54
N LYS A 47 79.71 -25.87 -61.82
CA LYS A 47 78.69 -24.89 -62.23
C LYS A 47 77.28 -25.41 -61.97
N LYS A 48 77.02 -26.68 -62.24
CA LYS A 48 75.71 -27.30 -62.00
C LYS A 48 75.39 -27.30 -60.50
N ALA A 49 76.33 -27.77 -59.68
CA ALA A 49 76.19 -27.74 -58.22
C ALA A 49 75.97 -26.31 -57.68
N ALA A 50 76.67 -25.31 -58.23
CA ALA A 50 76.48 -23.91 -57.84
C ALA A 50 75.08 -23.37 -58.19
N ARG A 51 74.51 -23.77 -59.35
CA ARG A 51 73.14 -23.41 -59.74
C ARG A 51 72.10 -24.05 -58.83
N GLU A 52 72.22 -25.36 -58.58
CA GLU A 52 71.32 -26.08 -57.67
C GLU A 52 71.38 -25.49 -56.26
N MET A 53 72.57 -25.19 -55.74
CA MET A 53 72.72 -24.50 -54.46
C MET A 53 72.09 -23.11 -54.43
N ALA A 54 72.13 -22.36 -55.53
CA ALA A 54 71.49 -21.05 -55.61
C ALA A 54 69.96 -21.16 -55.59
N GLU A 55 69.39 -22.13 -56.31
CA GLU A 55 67.95 -22.43 -56.29
C GLU A 55 67.48 -22.88 -54.91
N ILE A 56 68.23 -23.76 -54.24
CA ILE A 56 67.94 -24.19 -52.86
C ILE A 56 67.93 -22.98 -51.92
N ARG A 57 68.92 -22.10 -52.00
CA ARG A 57 68.97 -20.88 -51.16
C ARG A 57 67.77 -19.97 -51.40
N GLN A 58 67.35 -19.79 -52.65
CA GLN A 58 66.15 -18.99 -52.95
C GLN A 58 64.88 -19.64 -52.41
N SER A 59 64.76 -20.97 -52.54
CA SER A 59 63.64 -21.73 -51.99
C SER A 59 63.58 -21.64 -50.45
N GLN A 60 64.73 -21.77 -49.78
CA GLN A 60 64.84 -21.59 -48.33
C GLN A 60 64.43 -20.19 -47.91
N LYS A 61 64.92 -19.14 -48.58
CA LYS A 61 64.53 -17.75 -48.28
C LYS A 61 63.02 -17.53 -48.40
N LYS A 62 62.38 -18.06 -49.46
CA LYS A 62 60.93 -17.97 -49.63
C LYS A 62 60.17 -18.74 -48.54
N THR A 63 60.70 -19.87 -48.11
CA THR A 63 60.12 -20.67 -47.02
C THR A 63 60.18 -19.91 -45.70
N ASP A 64 61.33 -19.30 -45.39
CA ASP A 64 61.49 -18.48 -44.17
C ASP A 64 60.56 -17.27 -44.17
N GLU A 65 60.42 -16.58 -45.30
CA GLU A 65 59.47 -15.47 -45.46
C GLU A 65 58.03 -15.93 -45.20
N ARG A 66 57.63 -17.07 -45.77
CA ARG A 66 56.29 -17.63 -45.57
C ARG A 66 56.04 -18.11 -44.15
N SER A 67 57.06 -18.64 -43.47
CA SER A 67 56.98 -18.97 -42.05
C SER A 67 56.78 -17.74 -41.19
N ARG A 68 57.51 -16.64 -41.47
CA ARG A 68 57.32 -15.37 -40.74
C ARG A 68 55.91 -14.79 -40.92
N GLU A 69 55.40 -14.79 -42.15
CA GLU A 69 54.02 -14.34 -42.42
C GLU A 69 53.00 -15.21 -41.68
N THR A 70 53.25 -16.52 -41.60
CA THR A 70 52.38 -17.46 -40.87
C THR A 70 52.39 -17.16 -39.37
N ASP A 71 53.58 -16.93 -38.78
CA ASP A 71 53.71 -16.58 -37.36
C ASP A 71 53.01 -15.24 -37.04
N GLU A 72 53.11 -14.25 -37.92
CA GLU A 72 52.40 -12.98 -37.79
C GLU A 72 50.87 -13.17 -37.78
N ARG A 73 50.34 -13.97 -38.73
CA ARG A 73 48.91 -14.29 -38.77
C ARG A 73 48.44 -15.04 -37.51
N PHE A 74 49.26 -15.93 -36.96
CA PHE A 74 48.95 -16.60 -35.69
C PHE A 74 48.89 -15.62 -34.53
N ARG A 75 49.84 -14.68 -34.43
CA ARG A 75 49.82 -13.63 -33.39
C ARG A 75 48.58 -12.76 -33.48
N GLU A 76 48.20 -12.34 -34.69
CA GLU A 76 46.97 -11.56 -34.90
C GLU A 76 45.72 -12.34 -34.47
N THR A 77 45.68 -13.63 -34.82
CA THR A 77 44.58 -14.52 -34.44
C THR A 77 44.49 -14.68 -32.92
N ASP A 78 45.61 -14.89 -32.23
CA ASP A 78 45.67 -14.98 -30.77
C ASP A 78 45.20 -13.68 -30.09
N GLU A 79 45.57 -12.52 -30.63
CA GLU A 79 45.06 -11.24 -30.13
C GLU A 79 43.55 -11.10 -30.31
N GLN A 80 43.00 -11.53 -31.44
CA GLN A 80 41.54 -11.54 -31.66
C GLN A 80 40.83 -12.47 -30.69
N PHE A 81 41.37 -13.66 -30.42
CA PHE A 81 40.84 -14.57 -29.42
C PHE A 81 40.86 -13.96 -28.02
N ARG A 82 41.96 -13.30 -27.61
CA ARG A 82 42.03 -12.61 -26.31
C ARG A 82 40.98 -11.51 -26.18
N LYS A 83 40.80 -10.68 -27.21
CA LYS A 83 39.76 -9.63 -27.24
C LYS A 83 38.37 -10.23 -27.13
N THR A 84 38.13 -11.35 -27.79
CA THR A 84 36.85 -12.07 -27.75
C THR A 84 36.57 -12.64 -26.36
N ASP A 85 37.55 -13.28 -25.72
CA ASP A 85 37.42 -13.82 -24.37
C ASP A 85 37.15 -12.71 -23.33
N GLU A 86 37.81 -11.55 -23.46
CA GLU A 86 37.51 -10.39 -22.62
C GLU A 86 36.07 -9.89 -22.80
N GLN A 87 35.55 -9.87 -24.03
CA GLN A 87 34.15 -9.51 -24.28
C GLN A 87 33.19 -10.53 -23.66
N PHE A 88 33.47 -11.82 -23.78
CA PHE A 88 32.68 -12.87 -23.12
C PHE A 88 32.65 -12.70 -21.60
N ARG A 89 33.81 -12.45 -20.96
CA ARG A 89 33.87 -12.20 -19.51
C ARG A 89 33.07 -10.97 -19.09
N LYS A 90 33.11 -9.89 -19.88
CA LYS A 90 32.29 -8.69 -19.63
C LYS A 90 30.79 -9.01 -19.73
N THR A 91 30.39 -9.79 -20.72
CA THR A 91 28.99 -10.22 -20.90
C THR A 91 28.54 -11.12 -19.76
N ASP A 92 29.33 -12.10 -19.35
CA ASP A 92 29.01 -12.98 -18.22
C ASP A 92 28.80 -12.20 -16.91
N LYS A 93 29.67 -11.21 -16.65
CA LYS A 93 29.50 -10.32 -15.49
C LYS A 93 28.19 -9.54 -15.55
N LYS A 94 27.84 -8.97 -16.71
CA LYS A 94 26.56 -8.26 -16.90
C LYS A 94 25.36 -9.18 -16.69
N LEU A 95 25.41 -10.43 -17.17
CA LEU A 95 24.35 -11.41 -16.97
C LEU A 95 24.17 -11.76 -15.48
N LYS A 96 25.26 -11.93 -14.73
CA LYS A 96 25.21 -12.12 -13.27
C LYS A 96 24.59 -10.94 -12.54
N ASP A 97 24.89 -9.72 -12.97
CA ASP A 97 24.32 -8.51 -12.36
C ASP A 97 22.82 -8.38 -12.67
N ILE A 98 22.40 -8.72 -13.90
CA ILE A 98 20.97 -8.80 -14.27
C ILE A 98 20.25 -9.86 -13.43
N GLY A 99 20.86 -11.04 -13.26
CA GLY A 99 20.28 -12.12 -12.44
C GLY A 99 19.98 -11.68 -11.01
N ARG A 100 20.91 -10.97 -10.38
CA ARG A 100 20.71 -10.39 -9.04
C ARG A 100 19.59 -9.36 -8.99
N LEU A 101 19.51 -8.47 -9.99
CA LEU A 101 18.44 -7.48 -10.06
C LEU A 101 17.05 -8.11 -10.23
N VAL A 102 16.95 -9.21 -10.99
CA VAL A 102 15.71 -9.98 -11.13
C VAL A 102 15.30 -10.62 -9.80
N GLU A 103 16.26 -11.18 -9.06
CA GLU A 103 16.00 -11.75 -7.73
C GLU A 103 15.51 -10.69 -6.73
N ASP A 104 16.16 -9.53 -6.71
CA ASP A 104 15.75 -8.39 -5.87
C ASP A 104 14.35 -7.89 -6.21
N LEU A 105 14.02 -7.76 -7.50
CA LEU A 105 12.67 -7.41 -7.96
C LEU A 105 11.63 -8.44 -7.52
N GLY A 106 11.94 -9.74 -7.65
CA GLY A 106 11.07 -10.81 -7.16
C GLY A 106 10.84 -10.74 -5.65
N GLY A 107 11.87 -10.40 -4.88
CA GLY A 107 11.76 -10.16 -3.43
C GLY A 107 10.90 -8.94 -3.09
N MET A 108 11.05 -7.83 -3.81
CA MET A 108 10.24 -6.62 -3.62
C MET A 108 8.76 -6.85 -3.98
N GLN A 109 8.48 -7.61 -5.03
CA GLN A 109 7.12 -7.98 -5.42
C GLN A 109 6.43 -8.78 -4.31
N LYS A 110 7.09 -9.82 -3.77
CA LYS A 110 6.54 -10.61 -2.65
C LYS A 110 6.21 -9.76 -1.42
N LYS A 111 7.10 -8.85 -1.02
CA LYS A 111 6.86 -7.92 0.08
C LYS A 111 5.68 -6.99 -0.18
N THR A 112 5.49 -6.59 -1.44
CA THR A 112 4.35 -5.76 -1.84
C THR A 112 3.05 -6.54 -1.72
N ASP A 113 3.01 -7.78 -2.21
CA ASP A 113 1.86 -8.67 -2.08
C ASP A 113 1.48 -8.93 -0.61
N GLU A 114 2.48 -9.12 0.27
CA GLU A 114 2.26 -9.27 1.71
C GLU A 114 1.61 -8.02 2.33
N ARG A 115 2.08 -6.81 1.98
CA ARG A 115 1.49 -5.56 2.46
C ARG A 115 0.06 -5.34 1.97
N PHE A 116 -0.25 -5.74 0.74
CA PHE A 116 -1.61 -5.70 0.22
C PHE A 116 -2.54 -6.62 1.02
N ARG A 117 -2.10 -7.86 1.33
CA ARG A 117 -2.87 -8.78 2.17
C ARG A 117 -3.12 -8.22 3.58
N GLU A 118 -2.10 -7.65 4.21
CA GLU A 118 -2.26 -7.01 5.54
C GLU A 118 -3.25 -5.84 5.47
N THR A 119 -3.21 -5.07 4.40
CA THR A 119 -4.14 -3.95 4.19
C THR A 119 -5.57 -4.45 4.02
N ASP A 120 -5.79 -5.49 3.22
CA ASP A 120 -7.11 -6.12 3.05
C ASP A 120 -7.66 -6.67 4.37
N GLU A 121 -6.82 -7.28 5.21
CA GLU A 121 -7.21 -7.75 6.54
C GLU A 121 -7.65 -6.60 7.44
N ARG A 122 -6.92 -5.48 7.47
CA ARG A 122 -7.30 -4.28 8.24
C ARG A 122 -8.61 -3.66 7.75
N PHE A 123 -8.87 -3.69 6.45
CA PHE A 123 -10.15 -3.23 5.90
C PHE A 123 -11.31 -4.12 6.38
N ARG A 124 -11.13 -5.44 6.38
CA ARG A 124 -12.16 -6.37 6.90
C ARG A 124 -12.43 -6.14 8.39
N GLU A 125 -11.40 -5.97 9.20
CA GLU A 125 -11.56 -5.65 10.63
C GLU A 125 -12.31 -4.33 10.84
N THR A 126 -12.01 -3.32 10.01
CA THR A 126 -12.70 -2.03 10.05
C THR A 126 -14.18 -2.17 9.71
N ASP A 127 -14.52 -2.92 8.65
CA ASP A 127 -15.90 -3.20 8.25
C ASP A 127 -16.68 -3.93 9.36
N GLU A 128 -16.05 -4.88 10.05
CA GLU A 128 -16.66 -5.58 11.19
C GLU A 128 -16.97 -4.62 12.35
N ARG A 129 -16.04 -3.71 12.69
CA ARG A 129 -16.28 -2.68 13.72
C ARG A 129 -17.39 -1.70 13.35
N PHE A 130 -17.51 -1.34 12.07
CA PHE A 130 -18.63 -0.51 11.60
C PHE A 130 -19.97 -1.24 11.79
N ARG A 131 -20.05 -2.53 11.46
CA ARG A 131 -21.26 -3.33 11.69
C ARG A 131 -21.64 -3.41 13.17
N GLU A 132 -20.66 -3.66 14.05
CA GLU A 132 -20.90 -3.67 15.50
C GLU A 132 -21.41 -2.31 16.00
N THR A 133 -20.85 -1.23 15.48
CA THR A 133 -21.28 0.14 15.83
C THR A 133 -22.71 0.41 15.39
N ASP A 134 -23.07 0.02 14.16
CA ASP A 134 -24.44 0.14 13.64
C ASP A 134 -25.45 -0.66 14.48
N GLU A 135 -25.08 -1.86 14.94
CA GLU A 135 -25.91 -2.66 15.84
C GLU A 135 -26.15 -1.95 17.18
N ARG A 136 -25.10 -1.40 17.80
CA ARG A 136 -25.23 -0.62 19.05
C ARG A 136 -26.10 0.63 18.89
N PHE A 137 -26.02 1.31 17.75
CA PHE A 137 -26.91 2.44 17.46
C PHE A 137 -28.37 2.00 17.38
N ARG A 138 -28.67 0.88 16.73
CA ARG A 138 -30.05 0.34 16.67
C ARG A 138 -30.58 -0.02 18.06
N GLU A 139 -29.76 -0.66 18.90
CA GLU A 139 -30.15 -0.97 20.29
C GLU A 139 -30.43 0.31 21.10
N THR A 140 -29.60 1.33 20.92
CA THR A 140 -29.76 2.63 21.59
C THR A 140 -31.07 3.30 21.16
N ASP A 141 -31.37 3.32 19.85
CA ASP A 141 -32.62 3.85 19.32
C ASP A 141 -33.85 3.13 19.89
N GLU A 142 -33.79 1.80 20.04
CA GLU A 142 -34.87 1.04 20.69
C GLU A 142 -35.05 1.42 22.16
N GLN A 143 -33.96 1.64 22.91
CA GLN A 143 -34.03 2.08 24.30
C GLN A 143 -34.63 3.48 24.43
N PHE A 144 -34.27 4.40 23.53
CA PHE A 144 -34.89 5.74 23.47
C PHE A 144 -36.39 5.64 23.20
N ARG A 145 -36.83 4.82 22.24
CA ARG A 145 -38.27 4.62 21.97
C ARG A 145 -39.02 4.08 23.20
N LYS A 146 -38.44 3.10 23.91
CA LYS A 146 -39.03 2.57 25.16
C LYS A 146 -39.12 3.65 26.24
N THR A 147 -38.11 4.50 26.34
CA THR A 147 -38.07 5.61 27.30
C THR A 147 -39.15 6.64 26.99
N ASP A 148 -39.30 7.04 25.72
CA ASP A 148 -40.35 7.94 25.26
C ASP A 148 -41.76 7.41 25.57
N GLU A 149 -41.98 6.11 25.38
CA GLU A 149 -43.25 5.47 25.75
C GLU A 149 -43.52 5.53 27.25
N GLN A 150 -42.49 5.36 28.09
CA GLN A 150 -42.63 5.48 29.54
C GLN A 150 -42.94 6.93 29.94
N PHE A 151 -42.27 7.92 29.36
CA PHE A 151 -42.58 9.34 29.59
C PHE A 151 -44.03 9.66 29.23
N ARG A 152 -44.52 9.24 28.05
CA ARG A 152 -45.93 9.43 27.66
C ARG A 152 -46.92 8.80 28.65
N LYS A 153 -46.60 7.61 29.18
CA LYS A 153 -47.42 6.95 30.22
C LYS A 153 -47.41 7.75 31.52
N THR A 154 -46.26 8.28 31.94
CA THR A 154 -46.12 9.11 33.13
C THR A 154 -46.89 10.42 32.99
N ASP A 155 -46.77 11.11 31.85
CA ASP A 155 -47.50 12.35 31.57
C ASP A 155 -49.02 12.14 31.66
N LYS A 156 -49.52 11.01 31.13
CA LYS A 156 -50.93 10.65 31.24
C LYS A 156 -51.35 10.47 32.70
N LYS A 157 -50.57 9.73 33.49
CA LYS A 157 -50.82 9.56 34.93
C LYS A 157 -50.80 10.88 35.69
N LEU A 158 -49.86 11.76 35.40
CA LEU A 158 -49.77 13.09 36.02
C LEU A 158 -50.99 13.95 35.68
N LYS A 159 -51.48 13.91 34.44
CA LYS A 159 -52.74 14.57 34.05
C LYS A 159 -53.94 14.01 34.82
N ASP A 160 -54.00 12.69 34.99
CA ASP A 160 -55.07 12.02 35.74
C ASP A 160 -55.04 12.43 37.23
N ILE A 161 -53.86 12.44 37.85
CA ILE A 161 -53.67 12.93 39.23
C ILE A 161 -54.05 14.40 39.34
N GLY A 162 -53.62 15.25 38.38
CA GLY A 162 -53.97 16.67 38.37
C GLY A 162 -55.49 16.91 38.36
N ARG A 163 -56.24 16.09 37.62
CA ARG A 163 -57.71 16.11 37.64
C ARG A 163 -58.28 15.69 39.00
N LEU A 164 -57.83 14.56 39.55
CA LEU A 164 -58.29 14.06 40.85
C LEU A 164 -58.02 15.06 41.99
N VAL A 165 -56.86 15.70 42.00
CA VAL A 165 -56.51 16.73 42.99
C VAL A 165 -57.39 17.97 42.82
N GLY A 166 -57.68 18.38 41.59
CA GLY A 166 -58.62 19.46 41.30
C GLY A 166 -60.03 19.15 41.84
N ASP A 167 -60.53 17.95 41.57
CA ASP A 167 -61.85 17.49 42.03
C ASP A 167 -61.92 17.44 43.57
N LEU A 168 -60.89 16.92 44.23
CA LEU A 168 -60.80 16.88 45.70
C LEU A 168 -60.78 18.29 46.31
N GLY A 169 -60.03 19.22 45.70
CA GLY A 169 -60.02 20.62 46.12
C GLY A 169 -61.42 21.25 46.12
N GLY A 170 -62.23 20.96 45.10
CA GLY A 170 -63.62 21.42 45.02
C GLY A 170 -64.53 20.81 46.09
N THR A 171 -64.36 19.52 46.40
CA THR A 171 -65.20 18.84 47.42
C THR A 171 -64.95 19.29 48.86
N GLN A 172 -63.75 19.77 49.21
CA GLN A 172 -63.49 20.24 50.57
C GLN A 172 -64.22 21.56 50.91
N GLY A 173 -64.42 22.44 49.92
CA GLY A 173 -65.21 23.68 50.12
C GLY A 173 -66.67 23.38 50.44
N SER A 174 -67.27 22.46 49.67
CA SER A 174 -68.69 22.13 49.82
C SER A 174 -69.03 21.40 51.13
N VAL A 175 -68.08 20.67 51.73
CA VAL A 175 -68.25 20.01 53.05
C VAL A 175 -68.25 21.04 54.18
N ALA A 176 -67.35 22.02 54.14
CA ALA A 176 -67.32 23.08 55.15
C ALA A 176 -68.63 23.87 55.12
N GLU A 177 -69.10 24.27 53.93
CA GLU A 177 -70.38 24.96 53.75
C GLU A 177 -71.56 24.15 54.31
N ASP A 178 -71.61 22.83 54.07
CA ASP A 178 -72.70 21.98 54.59
C ASP A 178 -72.71 21.92 56.12
N LEU A 179 -71.54 21.86 56.76
CA LEU A 179 -71.42 21.89 58.22
C LEU A 179 -71.91 23.20 58.81
N PHE A 180 -71.52 24.34 58.24
CA PHE A 180 -72.00 25.65 58.70
C PHE A 180 -73.51 25.78 58.49
N PHE A 181 -74.03 25.37 57.33
CA PHE A 181 -75.45 25.45 57.01
C PHE A 181 -76.32 24.70 58.04
N ARG A 182 -76.00 23.43 58.32
CA ARG A 182 -76.75 22.60 59.29
C ARG A 182 -76.70 23.14 60.71
N ASN A 183 -75.58 23.75 61.11
CA ASN A 183 -75.38 24.23 62.48
C ASN A 183 -75.77 25.69 62.69
N THR A 184 -76.13 26.42 61.64
CA THR A 184 -76.49 27.85 61.74
C THR A 184 -77.68 28.04 62.71
N SER A 185 -78.80 27.35 62.49
CA SER A 185 -79.97 27.48 63.38
C SER A 185 -79.66 27.18 64.86
N PRO A 186 -79.08 26.02 65.22
CA PRO A 186 -78.83 25.70 66.64
C PRO A 186 -77.74 26.56 67.29
N LEU A 187 -76.75 27.06 66.55
CA LEU A 187 -75.72 27.94 67.10
C LEU A 187 -76.29 29.31 67.48
N PHE A 188 -77.08 29.90 66.58
CA PHE A 188 -77.62 31.24 66.80
C PHE A 188 -78.84 31.25 67.72
N ALA A 189 -79.60 30.15 67.80
CA ALA A 189 -80.66 29.99 68.81
C ALA A 189 -80.13 30.17 70.24
N LYS A 190 -78.93 29.66 70.55
CA LYS A 190 -78.25 29.87 71.85
C LYS A 190 -77.93 31.34 72.14
N LEU A 191 -77.86 32.17 71.10
CA LEU A 191 -77.62 33.61 71.19
C LEU A 191 -78.93 34.42 71.16
N ASN A 192 -80.08 33.78 71.40
CA ASN A 192 -81.42 34.37 71.26
C ASN A 192 -81.69 34.94 69.85
N LYS A 193 -81.07 34.36 68.82
CA LYS A 193 -81.27 34.71 67.40
C LYS A 193 -81.86 33.50 66.67
N GLU A 194 -83.18 33.50 66.50
CA GLU A 194 -83.87 32.44 65.78
C GLU A 194 -84.06 32.84 64.31
N PHE A 195 -83.42 32.09 63.40
CA PHE A 195 -83.58 32.24 61.96
C PHE A 195 -84.57 31.22 61.43
N HIS A 196 -85.52 31.67 60.60
CA HIS A 196 -86.62 30.83 60.07
C HIS A 196 -86.40 30.45 58.60
N ASP A 197 -85.61 31.23 57.87
CA ASP A 197 -85.23 30.94 56.49
C ASP A 197 -83.70 30.93 56.40
N ILE A 198 -83.12 29.75 56.15
CA ILE A 198 -81.69 29.57 56.00
C ILE A 198 -81.48 28.96 54.61
N ARG A 199 -80.71 29.67 53.77
CA ARG A 199 -80.44 29.31 52.38
C ARG A 199 -78.96 29.11 52.18
N ARG A 200 -78.61 28.13 51.34
CA ARG A 200 -77.25 27.85 50.89
C ARG A 200 -77.11 28.28 49.43
N ASN A 201 -75.91 28.75 49.04
CA ASN A 201 -75.58 29.20 47.68
C ASN A 201 -76.59 30.23 47.17
N PHE A 202 -76.91 31.21 48.03
CA PHE A 202 -77.92 32.20 47.74
C PHE A 202 -77.39 33.19 46.72
N THR A 203 -78.09 33.34 45.60
CA THR A 203 -77.75 34.35 44.59
C THR A 203 -78.68 35.55 44.68
N ALA A 204 -78.15 36.72 45.02
CA ALA A 204 -78.90 37.97 45.02
C ALA A 204 -78.94 38.57 43.60
N ARG A 205 -80.15 38.79 43.06
CA ARG A 205 -80.44 39.37 41.72
C ARG A 205 -79.63 38.78 40.55
N GLY A 206 -79.17 37.53 40.67
CA GLY A 206 -78.37 36.86 39.64
C GLY A 206 -76.94 37.42 39.47
N LYS A 207 -76.46 38.27 40.39
CA LYS A 207 -75.16 38.98 40.25
C LYS A 207 -74.12 38.57 41.28
N SER A 208 -74.54 38.26 42.51
CA SER A 208 -73.64 37.95 43.62
C SER A 208 -74.12 36.70 44.35
N GLU A 209 -73.22 35.73 44.52
CA GLU A 209 -73.46 34.48 45.24
C GLU A 209 -72.90 34.58 46.66
N TYR A 210 -73.60 34.00 47.62
CA TYR A 210 -73.27 33.99 49.05
C TYR A 210 -73.46 32.57 49.59
N ASP A 211 -72.47 32.07 50.33
CA ASP A 211 -72.43 30.67 50.75
C ASP A 211 -73.63 30.31 51.65
N ILE A 212 -73.91 31.11 52.68
CA ILE A 212 -75.10 30.92 53.55
C ILE A 212 -75.73 32.26 53.89
N VAL A 213 -77.06 32.35 53.75
CA VAL A 213 -77.86 33.51 54.16
C VAL A 213 -78.99 33.02 55.08
N ALA A 214 -79.08 33.60 56.28
CA ALA A 214 -80.10 33.28 57.27
C ALA A 214 -80.92 34.53 57.63
N ILE A 215 -82.25 34.42 57.62
CA ILE A 215 -83.17 35.55 57.74
C ILE A 215 -84.13 35.30 58.90
N ASN A 216 -84.33 36.33 59.72
CA ASN A 216 -85.41 36.40 60.70
C ASN A 216 -86.15 37.73 60.60
N ASN A 217 -87.13 37.96 61.46
CA ASN A 217 -87.98 39.15 61.41
C ASN A 217 -87.26 40.46 61.76
N LYS A 218 -86.00 40.41 62.23
CA LYS A 218 -85.24 41.56 62.74
C LYS A 218 -83.91 41.79 62.01
N GLU A 219 -83.28 40.74 61.50
CA GLU A 219 -81.92 40.77 60.97
C GLU A 219 -81.67 39.68 59.92
N ILE A 220 -80.65 39.93 59.09
CA ILE A 220 -80.15 39.00 58.09
C ILE A 220 -78.68 38.71 58.42
N LEU A 221 -78.35 37.43 58.49
CA LEU A 221 -77.00 36.92 58.63
C LEU A 221 -76.51 36.45 57.27
N VAL A 222 -75.37 36.96 56.83
CA VAL A 222 -74.66 36.50 55.62
C VAL A 222 -73.34 35.89 56.08
N MET A 223 -73.04 34.68 55.64
CA MET A 223 -71.80 33.98 55.96
C MET A 223 -71.10 33.56 54.67
N GLU A 224 -69.82 33.88 54.62
CA GLU A 224 -68.86 33.33 53.66
C GLU A 224 -68.04 32.26 54.37
N VAL A 225 -67.96 31.08 53.78
CA VAL A 225 -67.24 29.93 54.30
C VAL A 225 -65.91 29.78 53.55
N LYS A 226 -64.82 29.65 54.30
CA LYS A 226 -63.49 29.39 53.76
C LYS A 226 -62.84 28.24 54.51
N ASN A 227 -62.22 27.32 53.77
CA ASN A 227 -61.43 26.23 54.36
C ASN A 227 -60.24 26.77 55.18
N LYS A 228 -59.66 27.90 54.75
CA LYS A 228 -58.65 28.66 55.51
C LYS A 228 -58.96 30.16 55.38
N LEU A 229 -59.30 30.80 56.50
CA LEU A 229 -59.59 32.23 56.54
C LEU A 229 -58.29 33.05 56.49
N THR A 230 -58.22 34.06 55.64
CA THR A 230 -57.11 35.01 55.55
C THR A 230 -57.60 36.46 55.74
N GLU A 231 -56.72 37.37 56.15
CA GLU A 231 -57.06 38.80 56.33
C GLU A 231 -57.63 39.44 55.04
N PRO A 232 -57.08 39.19 53.83
CA PRO A 232 -57.70 39.65 52.59
C PRO A 232 -59.11 39.10 52.33
N ASP A 233 -59.42 37.89 52.79
CA ASP A 233 -60.78 37.34 52.65
C ASP A 233 -61.77 38.10 53.52
N VAL A 234 -61.37 38.47 54.75
CA VAL A 234 -62.18 39.28 55.67
C VAL A 234 -62.40 40.66 55.06
N ASP A 235 -61.35 41.32 54.59
CA ASP A 235 -61.46 42.64 53.96
C ASP A 235 -62.37 42.62 52.74
N ARG A 236 -62.21 41.61 51.87
CA ARG A 236 -63.09 41.44 50.70
C ARG A 236 -64.53 41.24 51.13
N PHE A 237 -64.78 40.40 52.14
CA PHE A 237 -66.13 40.15 52.63
C PHE A 237 -66.77 41.42 53.20
N VAL A 238 -66.09 42.10 54.11
CA VAL A 238 -66.60 43.25 54.85
C VAL A 238 -66.73 44.50 53.97
N TYR A 239 -65.73 44.79 53.15
CA TYR A 239 -65.68 46.04 52.38
C TYR A 239 -66.18 45.92 50.95
N THR A 240 -66.35 44.70 50.41
CA THR A 240 -66.80 44.50 49.02
C THR A 240 -68.06 43.66 48.91
N GLN A 241 -68.09 42.44 49.43
CA GLN A 241 -69.22 41.52 49.22
C GLN A 241 -70.44 41.89 50.06
N LEU A 242 -70.28 42.10 51.37
CA LEU A 242 -71.39 42.43 52.26
C LEU A 242 -72.06 43.78 51.92
N PRO A 243 -71.35 44.84 51.49
CA PRO A 243 -71.98 46.05 50.99
C PRO A 243 -72.81 45.82 49.72
N ARG A 244 -72.36 44.94 48.81
CA ARG A 244 -73.14 44.58 47.62
C ARG A 244 -74.41 43.84 47.97
N PHE A 245 -74.36 42.94 48.96
CA PHE A 245 -75.54 42.24 49.45
C PHE A 245 -76.65 43.23 49.84
N LYS A 246 -76.32 44.31 50.55
CA LYS A 246 -77.30 45.32 50.96
C LYS A 246 -77.96 46.07 49.79
N VAL A 247 -77.31 46.12 48.63
CA VAL A 247 -77.84 46.75 47.40
C VAL A 247 -78.67 45.74 46.60
N ASP A 248 -78.22 44.48 46.57
CA ASP A 248 -78.76 43.43 45.71
C ASP A 248 -79.87 42.59 46.38
N PHE A 249 -79.94 42.56 47.71
CA PHE A 249 -81.01 41.93 48.48
C PHE A 249 -82.31 42.75 48.40
#